data_AF-A0A5E7L3D1-F1
#
_entry.id   AF-A0A5E7L3D1-F1
#
_cell.length_a   1.000
_cell.length_b   1.000
_cell.length_c   1.000
_cell.angle_alpha   90.00
_cell.angle_beta   90.00
_cell.angle_gamma   90.00
#
_symmetry.space_group_name_H-M   'P 1'
#
loop_
_entity.id
_entity.type
_entity.pdbx_description
1 polymer ?
#
loop_
_entity_poly.entity_id
_entity_poly.type
_entity_poly.pdbx_seq_one_letter_code
_entity_poly.pdbx_strand_id
1 'polypeptide(L)'
;MSLLSKKAVVLMLMAVASLGALNAQAAKATASDKAPAQKVSLLGGKFTFTLPKGFIATPLPAGDAATGTAGATGTMYTNQATKTVVIAAENTIPGGVTVKDNDGQFLDSAVSNFATEQAAALPDFTKLSEKSLTQKARAWGCAR
;
A
#
# COMPACT_ATOMS: atom_id res chain seq x y z
N MET A 1 64.65 -10.42 3.80
CA MET A 1 63.74 -11.15 2.89
C MET A 1 62.56 -11.66 3.72
N SER A 2 61.57 -10.82 4.02
CA SER A 2 60.31 -10.64 3.27
C SER A 2 59.55 -11.93 2.98
N LEU A 3 58.68 -12.34 3.93
CA LEU A 3 57.75 -13.46 3.77
C LEU A 3 56.31 -13.14 4.22
N LEU A 4 56.00 -11.87 4.54
CA LEU A 4 54.67 -11.45 5.03
C LEU A 4 53.73 -10.90 3.94
N SER A 5 54.12 -10.87 2.66
CA SER A 5 53.43 -10.03 1.66
C SER A 5 52.39 -10.71 0.75
N LYS A 6 52.06 -12.00 0.91
CA LYS A 6 51.20 -12.70 -0.07
C LYS A 6 49.79 -13.09 0.38
N LYS A 7 49.50 -13.10 1.69
CA LYS A 7 48.15 -13.47 2.19
C LYS A 7 47.30 -12.28 2.67
N ALA A 8 47.90 -11.12 2.92
CA ALA A 8 47.17 -9.93 3.35
C ALA A 8 46.46 -9.19 2.19
N VAL A 9 46.92 -9.37 0.95
CA VAL A 9 46.35 -8.66 -0.23
C VAL A 9 45.02 -9.25 -0.68
N VAL A 10 44.79 -10.55 -0.48
CA VAL A 10 43.55 -11.22 -0.91
C VAL A 10 42.37 -10.87 0.00
N LEU A 11 42.60 -10.60 1.29
CA LEU A 11 41.52 -10.26 2.22
C LEU A 11 40.97 -8.84 2.01
N MET A 12 41.75 -7.92 1.43
CA MET A 12 41.29 -6.55 1.17
C MET A 12 40.52 -6.39 -0.15
N LEU A 13 40.67 -7.29 -1.14
CA LEU A 13 39.88 -7.21 -2.37
C LEU A 13 38.43 -7.69 -2.21
N MET A 14 38.14 -8.51 -1.20
CA MET A 14 36.79 -9.02 -0.95
C MET A 14 35.89 -8.05 -0.16
N ALA A 15 36.46 -7.00 0.44
CA ALA A 15 35.70 -5.99 1.18
C ALA A 15 35.16 -4.86 0.28
N VAL A 16 35.72 -4.65 -0.92
CA VAL A 16 35.33 -3.52 -1.80
C VAL A 16 34.15 -3.90 -2.70
N ALA A 17 33.92 -5.19 -2.96
CA ALA A 17 32.79 -5.67 -3.77
C ALA A 17 31.45 -5.64 -3.03
N SER A 18 31.44 -5.62 -1.69
CA SER A 18 30.20 -5.59 -0.91
C SER A 18 29.57 -4.20 -0.79
N LEU A 19 30.32 -3.11 -1.07
CA LEU A 19 29.76 -1.76 -1.13
C LEU A 19 28.94 -1.51 -2.41
N GLY A 20 29.10 -2.33 -3.45
CA GLY A 20 28.31 -2.25 -4.68
C GLY A 20 26.83 -2.60 -4.48
N ALA A 21 26.51 -3.50 -3.55
CA ALA A 21 25.14 -3.91 -3.24
C ALA A 21 24.35 -2.85 -2.44
N LEU A 22 25.05 -1.99 -1.68
CA LEU A 22 24.44 -0.87 -0.98
C LEU A 22 23.88 0.18 -1.96
N ASN A 23 24.53 0.36 -3.11
CA ASN A 23 24.08 1.28 -4.16
C ASN A 23 22.78 0.83 -4.83
N ALA A 24 22.48 -0.47 -4.88
CA ALA A 24 21.21 -0.98 -5.41
C ALA A 24 20.03 -0.66 -4.46
N GLN A 25 20.27 -0.62 -3.15
CA GLN A 25 19.28 -0.20 -2.16
C GLN A 25 19.16 1.33 -2.09
N ALA A 26 20.24 2.08 -2.33
CA ALA A 26 20.21 3.53 -2.47
C ALA A 26 19.55 4.00 -3.79
N ALA A 27 19.74 3.27 -4.91
CA ALA A 27 19.07 3.55 -6.17
C ALA A 27 17.54 3.42 -6.07
N LYS A 28 17.05 2.48 -5.23
CA LYS A 28 15.62 2.32 -4.94
C LYS A 28 15.02 3.52 -4.20
N ALA A 29 15.82 4.23 -3.39
CA ALA A 29 15.41 5.47 -2.75
C ALA A 29 15.26 6.61 -3.78
N THR A 30 16.17 6.70 -4.77
CA THR A 30 16.08 7.73 -5.84
C THR A 30 14.94 7.51 -6.83
N ALA A 31 14.47 6.27 -7.00
CA ALA A 31 13.30 5.97 -7.82
C ALA A 31 11.99 6.46 -7.16
N SER A 32 11.94 6.51 -5.82
CA SER A 32 10.77 7.02 -5.08
C SER A 32 10.57 8.51 -5.38
N ASP A 33 11.59 9.36 -5.26
CA ASP A 33 11.47 10.82 -5.46
C ASP A 33 11.09 11.24 -6.90
N LYS A 34 11.32 10.37 -7.89
CA LYS A 34 10.95 10.61 -9.29
C LYS A 34 9.64 9.95 -9.71
N ALA A 35 8.99 9.18 -8.84
CA ALA A 35 7.73 8.52 -9.17
C ALA A 35 6.64 9.56 -9.48
N PRO A 36 5.93 9.44 -10.61
CA PRO A 36 4.85 10.37 -10.95
C PRO A 36 3.71 10.26 -9.94
N ALA A 37 2.85 11.29 -9.94
CA ALA A 37 1.61 11.25 -9.17
C ALA A 37 0.77 10.03 -9.59
N GLN A 38 0.18 9.35 -8.61
CA GLN A 38 -0.62 8.14 -8.85
C GLN A 38 -2.10 8.49 -8.83
N LYS A 39 -2.82 8.18 -9.91
CA LYS A 39 -4.29 8.26 -9.92
C LYS A 39 -4.85 6.94 -9.41
N VAL A 40 -5.53 6.97 -8.28
CA VAL A 40 -6.21 5.81 -7.69
C VAL A 40 -7.68 5.85 -8.07
N SER A 41 -8.22 4.70 -8.46
CA SER A 41 -9.61 4.54 -8.90
C SER A 41 -10.16 3.23 -8.34
N LEU A 42 -11.22 3.30 -7.55
CA LEU A 42 -11.93 2.18 -6.94
C LEU A 42 -13.41 2.23 -7.30
N LEU A 43 -14.12 1.14 -7.05
CA LEU A 43 -15.57 0.96 -7.21
C LEU A 43 -16.02 1.31 -8.63
N GLY A 44 -15.30 0.81 -9.64
CA GLY A 44 -15.57 1.11 -11.05
C GLY A 44 -15.40 2.60 -11.41
N GLY A 45 -14.57 3.34 -10.67
CA GLY A 45 -14.31 4.76 -10.90
C GLY A 45 -15.25 5.72 -10.18
N LYS A 46 -16.15 5.21 -9.33
CA LYS A 46 -16.99 6.05 -8.46
C LYS A 46 -16.17 6.76 -7.38
N PHE A 47 -15.09 6.13 -6.92
CA PHE A 47 -14.17 6.72 -5.96
C PHE A 47 -12.78 6.90 -6.58
N THR A 48 -12.37 8.16 -6.77
CA THR A 48 -11.08 8.49 -7.37
C THR A 48 -10.36 9.56 -6.56
N PHE A 49 -9.05 9.40 -6.38
CA PHE A 49 -8.19 10.41 -5.80
C PHE A 49 -6.78 10.33 -6.39
N THR A 50 -5.99 11.38 -6.20
CA THR A 50 -4.62 11.45 -6.70
C THR A 50 -3.66 11.49 -5.53
N LEU A 51 -2.71 10.56 -5.51
CA LEU A 51 -1.56 10.63 -4.62
C LEU A 51 -0.46 11.49 -5.28
N PRO A 52 0.25 12.32 -4.50
CA PRO A 52 1.32 13.14 -5.03
C PRO A 52 2.48 12.27 -5.54
N LYS A 53 3.49 12.92 -6.13
CA LYS A 53 4.74 12.24 -6.52
C LYS A 53 5.40 11.59 -5.32
N GLY A 54 6.21 10.57 -5.54
CA GLY A 54 6.90 9.87 -4.45
C GLY A 54 6.37 8.48 -4.13
N PHE A 55 5.11 8.20 -4.48
CA PHE A 55 4.44 6.94 -4.18
C PHE A 55 4.73 5.85 -5.20
N ILE A 56 5.13 4.68 -4.72
CA ILE A 56 5.34 3.47 -5.51
C ILE A 56 4.18 2.50 -5.27
N ALA A 57 3.49 2.12 -6.34
CA ALA A 57 2.39 1.17 -6.32
C ALA A 57 2.92 -0.27 -6.26
N THR A 58 2.41 -1.05 -5.30
CA THR A 58 2.67 -2.47 -5.13
C THR A 58 1.32 -3.19 -5.03
N PRO A 59 0.90 -3.96 -6.05
CA PRO A 59 -0.33 -4.75 -5.99
C PRO A 59 -0.31 -5.68 -4.78
N LEU A 60 -1.44 -5.75 -4.07
CA LEU A 60 -1.63 -6.73 -3.00
C LEU A 60 -2.01 -8.10 -3.59
N PRO A 61 -1.71 -9.20 -2.89
CA PRO A 61 -2.23 -10.51 -3.26
C PRO A 61 -3.75 -10.48 -3.42
N ALA A 62 -4.26 -11.23 -4.39
CA ALA A 62 -5.70 -11.41 -4.53
C ALA A 62 -6.27 -12.06 -3.25
N GLY A 63 -7.48 -11.67 -2.88
CA GLY A 63 -8.14 -12.24 -1.73
C GLY A 63 -8.45 -13.73 -1.90
N ASP A 64 -8.55 -14.43 -0.77
CA ASP A 64 -8.73 -15.86 -0.66
C ASP A 64 -10.15 -16.20 -0.18
N ALA A 65 -10.85 -17.04 -0.93
CA ALA A 65 -12.18 -17.53 -0.56
C ALA A 65 -12.21 -18.28 0.77
N ALA A 66 -11.14 -18.99 1.13
CA ALA A 66 -11.04 -19.70 2.41
C ALA A 66 -11.04 -18.75 3.61
N THR A 67 -10.64 -17.48 3.39
CA THR A 67 -10.64 -16.43 4.41
C THR A 67 -11.82 -15.46 4.26
N GLY A 68 -12.77 -15.76 3.37
CA GLY A 68 -13.93 -14.90 3.11
C GLY A 68 -13.60 -13.62 2.34
N THR A 69 -12.39 -13.50 1.77
CA THR A 69 -11.93 -12.33 1.02
C THR A 69 -11.99 -12.53 -0.50
N ALA A 70 -12.77 -13.52 -0.96
CA ALA A 70 -12.93 -13.79 -2.40
C ALA A 70 -13.33 -12.53 -3.18
N GLY A 71 -12.57 -12.23 -4.23
CA GLY A 71 -12.80 -11.05 -5.07
C GLY A 71 -12.20 -9.75 -4.52
N ALA A 72 -11.53 -9.79 -3.37
CA ALA A 72 -10.79 -8.64 -2.88
C ALA A 72 -9.59 -8.34 -3.78
N THR A 73 -9.44 -7.07 -4.15
CA THR A 73 -8.28 -6.56 -4.87
C THR A 73 -7.77 -5.31 -4.17
N GLY A 74 -6.47 -5.03 -4.30
CA GLY A 74 -5.91 -3.83 -3.72
C GLY A 74 -4.50 -3.51 -4.18
N THR A 75 -4.08 -2.29 -3.87
CA THR A 75 -2.73 -1.80 -4.12
C THR A 75 -2.24 -1.04 -2.90
N MET A 76 -1.03 -1.37 -2.46
CA MET A 76 -0.30 -0.63 -1.46
C MET A 76 0.59 0.40 -2.15
N TYR A 77 0.41 1.68 -1.82
CA TYR A 77 1.22 2.78 -2.28
C TYR A 77 2.16 3.23 -1.16
N THR A 78 3.46 3.15 -1.39
CA THR A 78 4.46 3.51 -0.38
C THR A 78 5.27 4.72 -0.82
N ASN A 79 5.40 5.73 0.05
CA ASN A 79 6.34 6.82 -0.11
C ASN A 79 7.42 6.71 0.98
N GLN A 80 8.63 6.34 0.56
CA GLN A 80 9.74 6.11 1.50
C GLN A 80 10.32 7.40 2.08
N ALA A 81 10.20 8.52 1.36
CA ALA A 81 10.70 9.82 1.81
C ALA A 81 9.84 10.37 2.95
N THR A 82 8.51 10.29 2.81
CA THR A 82 7.56 10.77 3.83
C THR A 82 7.17 9.71 4.86
N LYS A 83 7.71 8.48 4.74
CA LYS A 83 7.34 7.32 5.57
C LYS A 83 5.83 7.07 5.60
N THR A 84 5.17 7.26 4.46
CA THR A 84 3.70 7.16 4.35
C THR A 84 3.31 5.94 3.53
N VAL A 85 2.27 5.26 3.98
CA VAL A 85 1.64 4.15 3.25
C VAL A 85 0.17 4.46 3.06
N VAL A 86 -0.33 4.24 1.84
CA VAL A 86 -1.75 4.30 1.51
C VAL A 86 -2.14 2.95 0.94
N ILE A 87 -3.16 2.31 1.52
CA ILE A 87 -3.71 1.06 1.01
C ILE A 87 -5.06 1.38 0.39
N ALA A 88 -5.21 1.06 -0.89
CA ALA A 88 -6.47 1.19 -1.62
C ALA A 88 -6.94 -0.21 -1.98
N ALA A 89 -8.04 -0.66 -1.41
CA ALA A 89 -8.59 -1.99 -1.63
C ALA A 89 -10.12 -1.93 -1.78
N GLU A 90 -10.67 -2.88 -2.51
CA GLU A 90 -12.10 -3.09 -2.68
C GLU A 90 -12.40 -4.58 -2.62
N ASN A 91 -13.61 -4.91 -2.21
CA ASN A 91 -14.10 -6.28 -2.16
C ASN A 91 -15.55 -6.33 -2.64
N THR A 92 -15.98 -7.51 -3.04
CA THR A 92 -17.39 -7.81 -3.28
C THR A 92 -18.14 -7.96 -1.97
N ILE A 93 -19.44 -7.61 -1.98
CA ILE A 93 -20.28 -7.80 -0.79
C ILE A 93 -20.61 -9.29 -0.68
N PRO A 94 -20.27 -9.95 0.44
CA PRO A 94 -20.51 -11.37 0.62
C PRO A 94 -22.00 -11.73 0.46
N GLY A 95 -22.27 -12.91 -0.08
CA GLY A 95 -23.64 -13.43 -0.20
C GLY A 95 -24.51 -12.75 -1.27
N GLY A 96 -23.93 -11.90 -2.13
CA GLY A 96 -24.67 -11.23 -3.20
C GLY A 96 -25.72 -10.23 -2.70
N VAL A 97 -25.59 -9.77 -1.46
CA VAL A 97 -26.51 -8.80 -0.86
C VAL A 97 -26.34 -7.46 -1.56
N THR A 98 -27.46 -6.90 -2.03
CA THR A 98 -27.50 -5.54 -2.56
C THR A 98 -27.68 -4.57 -1.41
N VAL A 99 -26.65 -3.74 -1.16
CA VAL A 99 -26.73 -2.61 -0.23
C VAL A 99 -27.00 -1.32 -1.01
N LYS A 100 -27.68 -0.38 -0.37
CA LYS A 100 -27.90 0.94 -0.97
C LYS A 100 -26.63 1.78 -0.89
N ASP A 101 -26.51 2.76 -1.78
CA ASP A 101 -25.47 3.78 -1.64
C ASP A 101 -25.65 4.50 -0.29
N ASN A 102 -24.55 4.65 0.46
CA ASN A 102 -24.53 5.29 1.79
C ASN A 102 -25.47 4.61 2.81
N ASP A 103 -25.61 3.28 2.75
CA ASP A 103 -26.33 2.49 3.74
C ASP A 103 -25.60 2.53 5.10
N GLY A 104 -26.17 3.27 6.05
CA GLY A 104 -25.54 3.52 7.35
C GLY A 104 -25.28 2.26 8.16
N GLN A 105 -26.24 1.34 8.20
CA GLN A 105 -26.08 0.10 8.97
C GLN A 105 -24.96 -0.78 8.41
N PHE A 106 -24.86 -0.87 7.09
CA PHE A 106 -23.77 -1.58 6.43
C PHE A 106 -22.41 -0.93 6.72
N LEU A 107 -22.31 0.40 6.58
CA LEU A 107 -21.07 1.14 6.81
C LEU A 107 -20.60 1.08 8.27
N ASP A 108 -21.51 1.24 9.23
CA ASP A 108 -21.20 1.16 10.66
C ASP A 108 -20.70 -0.25 11.03
N SER A 109 -21.35 -1.29 10.47
CA SER A 109 -20.92 -2.68 10.66
C SER A 109 -19.54 -2.94 10.05
N ALA A 110 -19.27 -2.41 8.85
CA ALA A 110 -17.98 -2.55 8.19
C ALA A 110 -16.85 -1.87 8.98
N VAL A 111 -17.09 -0.66 9.50
CA VAL A 111 -16.12 0.07 10.35
C VAL A 111 -15.88 -0.68 11.66
N SER A 112 -16.94 -1.19 12.30
CA SER A 112 -16.81 -1.97 13.54
C SER A 112 -15.99 -3.24 13.32
N ASN A 113 -16.30 -4.01 12.27
CA ASN A 113 -15.58 -5.26 11.97
C ASN A 113 -14.12 -4.99 11.63
N PHE A 114 -13.84 -3.95 10.85
CA PHE A 114 -12.46 -3.55 10.57
C PHE A 114 -11.69 -3.20 11.85
N ALA A 115 -12.29 -2.43 12.76
CA ALA A 115 -11.64 -2.10 14.02
C ALA A 115 -11.37 -3.36 14.88
N THR A 116 -12.30 -4.32 14.91
CA THR A 116 -12.11 -5.61 15.58
C THR A 116 -10.96 -6.41 14.97
N GLU A 117 -10.89 -6.50 13.64
CA GLU A 117 -9.79 -7.20 12.95
C GLU A 117 -8.44 -6.54 13.20
N GLN A 118 -8.37 -5.21 13.17
CA GLN A 118 -7.15 -4.47 13.48
C GLN A 118 -6.71 -4.69 14.93
N ALA A 119 -7.65 -4.68 15.89
CA ALA A 119 -7.36 -4.94 17.30
C ALA A 119 -6.89 -6.38 17.55
N ALA A 120 -7.39 -7.35 16.78
CA ALA A 120 -6.95 -8.74 16.85
C ALA A 120 -5.55 -8.95 16.22
N ALA A 121 -5.24 -8.21 15.15
CA ALA A 121 -3.97 -8.33 14.43
C ALA A 121 -2.82 -7.55 15.06
N LEU A 122 -3.12 -6.44 15.76
CA LEU A 122 -2.13 -5.51 16.28
C LEU A 122 -2.34 -5.29 17.79
N PRO A 123 -1.42 -5.76 18.66
CA PRO A 123 -1.59 -5.71 20.11
C PRO A 123 -1.58 -4.29 20.68
N ASP A 124 -1.04 -3.33 19.95
CA ASP A 124 -0.94 -1.90 20.31
C ASP A 124 -1.99 -1.03 19.59
N PHE A 125 -2.96 -1.65 18.92
CA PHE A 125 -4.03 -0.92 18.25
C PHE A 125 -4.83 -0.06 19.23
N THR A 126 -4.91 1.23 18.94
CA THR A 126 -5.75 2.18 19.68
C THR A 126 -6.53 3.05 18.70
N LYS A 127 -7.87 3.02 18.79
CA LYS A 127 -8.73 3.91 18.01
C LYS A 127 -8.68 5.33 18.57
N LEU A 128 -8.10 6.26 17.82
CA LEU A 128 -7.97 7.66 18.25
C LEU A 128 -9.22 8.49 17.93
N SER A 129 -9.79 8.32 16.75
CA SER A 129 -10.99 9.02 16.30
C SER A 129 -11.65 8.29 15.13
N GLU A 130 -12.89 8.67 14.83
CA GLU A 130 -13.62 8.23 13.65
C GLU A 130 -14.30 9.45 13.02
N LYS A 131 -14.35 9.51 11.69
CA LYS A 131 -15.02 10.57 10.95
C LYS A 131 -15.77 9.98 9.76
N SER A 132 -17.03 10.37 9.63
CA SER A 132 -17.83 10.06 8.46
C SER A 132 -17.64 11.11 7.37
N LEU A 133 -17.62 10.65 6.11
CA LEU A 133 -17.51 11.48 4.91
C LEU A 133 -18.52 10.98 3.88
N THR A 134 -19.38 11.86 3.39
CA THR A 134 -20.30 11.54 2.29
C THR A 134 -19.76 12.17 1.00
N GLN A 135 -19.37 11.32 0.06
CA GLN A 135 -18.93 11.74 -1.27
C GLN A 135 -20.09 11.52 -2.25
N LYS A 136 -20.59 12.61 -2.85
CA LYS A 136 -21.52 12.47 -3.98
C LYS A 136 -20.72 11.99 -5.18
N ALA A 137 -21.26 11.00 -5.91
CA ALA A 137 -20.70 10.65 -7.21
C ALA A 137 -20.62 11.93 -8.06
N ARG A 138 -19.43 12.28 -8.53
CA ARG A 138 -19.30 13.34 -9.54
C ARG A 138 -20.11 12.86 -10.73
N ALA A 139 -21.19 13.59 -11.05
CA ALA A 139 -21.92 13.40 -12.29
C ALA A 139 -20.89 13.31 -13.40
N TRP A 140 -20.88 12.19 -14.12
CA TRP A 140 -20.11 12.09 -15.35
C TRP A 140 -20.53 13.27 -16.20
N GLY A 141 -19.57 14.15 -16.49
CA GLY A 141 -19.84 15.27 -17.37
C GLY A 141 -20.39 14.70 -18.68
N CYS A 142 -21.56 15.18 -19.10
CA CYS A 142 -21.91 15.17 -20.51
C CYS A 142 -20.71 15.76 -21.25
N ALA A 143 -19.98 14.92 -21.99
CA ALA A 143 -19.10 15.39 -23.03
C ALA A 143 -20.00 16.06 -24.08
N ARG A 144 -19.65 17.30 -24.38
CA ARG A 144 -20.23 18.17 -25.40
C ARG A 144 -20.00 17.59 -26.79
#